data_AF-A0A7T7HHP4-F1
#
_entry.id   AF-A0A7T7HHP4-F1
#
_cell.length_a   1.000
_cell.length_b   1.000
_cell.length_c   1.000
_cell.angle_alpha   90.00
_cell.angle_beta   90.00
_cell.angle_gamma   90.00
#
_symmetry.space_group_name_H-M   'P 1'
#
loop_
_entity.id
_entity.type
_entity.pdbx_description
1 polymer ?
#
loop_
_entity_poly.entity_id
_entity_poly.type
_entity_poly.pdbx_seq_one_letter_code
_entity_poly.pdbx_strand_id
1 'polypeptide(L)'
;MNGWNFDISAAPQGRHSISTYKTNAGETRERRDFVPEKVWIATKCEKVFPSYRLENGRWGGLATGEEPIAWMPYEVPVHPNSLQEDAA
;
A
#
# COMPACT_ATOMS: atom_id res chain seq x y z
N MET A 1 -18.82 14.08 2.90
CA MET A 1 -18.49 13.35 4.14
C MET A 1 -17.01 13.06 4.10
N ASN A 2 -16.26 13.44 5.14
CA ASN A 2 -14.80 13.30 5.14
C ASN A 2 -14.44 11.81 5.25
N GLY A 3 -13.83 11.23 4.21
CA GLY A 3 -13.36 9.83 4.19
C GLY A 3 -12.10 9.56 5.03
N TRP A 4 -11.77 10.48 5.95
CA TRP A 4 -10.58 10.41 6.79
C TRP A 4 -10.86 9.65 8.08
N ASN A 5 -10.01 8.68 8.39
CA ASN A 5 -9.99 7.94 9.64
C ASN A 5 -8.84 8.46 10.52
N PHE A 6 -9.17 8.82 11.76
CA PHE A 6 -8.22 9.35 12.76
C PHE A 6 -7.69 8.26 13.70
N ASP A 7 -8.23 7.03 13.64
CA ASP A 7 -7.64 5.87 14.29
C ASP A 7 -6.52 5.31 13.41
N ILE A 8 -5.28 5.72 13.70
CA ILE A 8 -4.07 5.31 12.97
C ILE A 8 -3.81 3.81 13.12
N SER A 9 -4.24 3.22 14.22
CA SER A 9 -4.06 1.79 14.46
C SER A 9 -4.94 0.93 13.56
N ALA A 10 -6.09 1.46 13.13
CA ALA A 10 -7.02 0.83 12.20
C ALA A 10 -6.60 0.93 10.73
N ALA A 11 -5.48 1.61 10.41
CA ALA A 11 -4.99 1.68 9.05
C ALA A 11 -4.66 0.29 8.50
N PRO A 12 -5.03 -0.02 7.24
CA PRO A 12 -4.76 -1.32 6.63
C PRO A 12 -3.25 -1.57 6.62
N GLN A 13 -2.91 -2.80 6.98
CA GLN A 13 -1.55 -3.30 6.85
C GLN A 13 -1.44 -4.11 5.55
N GLY A 14 -0.22 -4.25 5.06
CA GLY A 14 0.06 -5.14 3.93
C GLY A 14 -0.28 -6.60 4.17
N ARG A 15 -0.08 -7.38 3.12
CA ARG A 15 -0.26 -8.84 3.12
C ARG A 15 1.03 -9.55 2.72
N HIS A 16 1.26 -10.74 3.27
CA HIS A 16 2.29 -11.63 2.73
C HIS A 16 1.79 -12.26 1.44
N SER A 17 2.56 -12.11 0.36
CA SER A 17 2.33 -12.73 -0.94
C SER A 17 3.42 -13.75 -1.20
N ILE A 18 3.04 -14.91 -1.73
CA ILE A 18 3.99 -15.89 -2.26
C ILE A 18 4.17 -15.61 -3.73
N SER A 19 5.38 -15.25 -4.16
CA SER A 19 5.73 -15.11 -5.56
C SER A 19 6.61 -16.29 -6.00
N THR A 20 6.19 -17.00 -7.04
CA THR A 20 7.02 -18.02 -7.70
C THR A 20 7.83 -17.37 -8.80
N TYR A 21 9.15 -17.53 -8.77
CA TYR A 21 10.04 -17.06 -9.82
C TYR A 21 10.90 -18.22 -10.34
N LYS A 22 11.20 -18.20 -11.64
CA LYS A 22 12.15 -19.14 -12.25
C LYS A 22 13.54 -18.53 -12.22
N THR A 23 14.50 -19.29 -11.72
CA THR A 23 15.91 -18.92 -11.79
C THR A 23 16.47 -19.16 -13.20
N ASN A 24 17.60 -18.55 -13.53
CA ASN A 24 18.30 -18.80 -14.80
C ASN A 24 18.71 -20.28 -14.99
N ALA A 25 18.76 -21.06 -13.89
CA ALA A 25 19.01 -22.50 -13.91
C ALA A 25 17.75 -23.36 -14.17
N GLY A 26 16.58 -22.74 -14.37
CA GLY A 26 15.32 -23.43 -14.62
C GLY A 26 14.59 -23.91 -13.36
N GLU A 27 15.16 -23.75 -12.17
CA GLU A 27 14.50 -24.06 -10.91
C GLU A 27 13.40 -23.04 -10.60
N THR A 28 12.20 -23.51 -10.28
CA THR A 28 11.14 -22.68 -9.68
C THR A 28 11.42 -22.53 -8.19
N ARG A 29 11.45 -21.28 -7.71
CA ARG A 29 11.58 -20.97 -6.28
C ARG A 29 10.42 -20.10 -5.84
N GLU A 30 10.03 -20.29 -4.59
CA GLU A 30 9.05 -19.45 -3.92
C GLU A 30 9.76 -18.37 -3.09
N ARG A 31 9.22 -17.16 -3.13
CA ARG A 31 9.60 -16.05 -2.27
C ARG A 31 8.39 -15.60 -1.49
N ARG A 32 8.53 -15.49 -0.17
CA ARG A 32 7.54 -14.84 0.69
C ARG A 32 7.90 -13.37 0.79
N ASP A 33 7.06 -12.52 0.24
CA ASP A 33 7.24 -11.07 0.26
C ASP A 33 6.10 -10.41 1.03
N PHE A 34 6.43 -9.45 1.88
CA PHE A 34 5.43 -8.55 2.45
C PHE A 34 5.10 -7.45 1.43
N VAL A 35 3.84 -7.38 1.02
CA VAL A 35 3.33 -6.36 0.10
C VAL A 35 2.51 -5.36 0.91
N PRO A 36 3.05 -4.16 1.21
CA PRO A 36 2.34 -3.15 1.98
C PRO A 36 1.15 -2.56 1.20
N GLU A 37 0.04 -2.33 1.90
CA GLU A 37 -1.15 -1.69 1.31
C GLU A 37 -1.00 -0.17 1.31
N LYS A 38 -1.33 0.46 0.19
CA LYS A 38 -1.23 1.91 0.04
C LYS A 38 -2.44 2.60 0.64
N VAL A 39 -2.20 3.75 1.27
CA VAL A 39 -3.22 4.67 1.79
C VAL A 39 -2.80 6.10 1.51
N TRP A 40 -3.76 7.01 1.48
CA TRP A 40 -3.45 8.44 1.62
C TRP A 40 -3.29 8.75 3.10
N ILE A 41 -2.26 9.52 3.44
CA ILE A 41 -2.05 10.01 4.81
C ILE A 41 -2.06 11.52 4.85
N ALA A 42 -2.50 12.09 5.97
CA ALA A 42 -2.33 13.48 6.32
C ALA A 42 -1.31 13.60 7.47
N THR A 43 -0.36 14.51 7.37
CA THR A 43 0.66 14.72 8.40
C THR A 43 0.38 15.97 9.24
N LYS A 44 1.05 16.06 10.40
CA LYS A 44 1.02 17.26 11.25
C LYS A 44 1.54 18.54 10.58
N CYS A 45 2.29 18.41 9.48
CA CYS A 45 2.78 19.54 8.69
C CYS A 45 1.87 19.84 7.48
N GLU A 46 0.60 19.44 7.56
CA GLU A 46 -0.45 19.75 6.57
C GLU A 46 -0.20 19.19 5.17
N LYS A 47 0.68 18.18 5.06
CA LYS A 47 0.94 17.50 3.79
C LYS A 47 0.05 16.26 3.67
N VAL A 48 -0.46 16.05 2.46
CA VAL A 48 -1.19 14.84 2.08
C VAL A 48 -0.45 14.13 0.95
N PHE A 49 -0.15 12.85 1.14
CA PHE A 49 0.54 12.05 0.13
C PHE A 49 0.28 10.53 0.30
N PRO A 50 0.55 9.69 -0.73
CA PRO A 50 0.41 8.25 -0.61
C PRO A 50 1.53 7.67 0.26
N SER A 51 1.16 6.83 1.21
CA SER A 51 2.07 6.13 2.10
C SER A 51 1.56 4.70 2.30
N TYR A 52 2.21 3.94 3.17
CA TYR A 52 1.87 2.57 3.51
C TYR A 52 2.54 2.18 4.83
N ARG A 53 1.96 1.20 5.52
CA ARG A 53 2.52 0.65 6.75
C ARG A 53 3.47 -0.52 6.46
N LEU A 54 4.68 -0.43 7.00
CA LEU A 54 5.69 -1.47 6.94
C LEU A 54 5.38 -2.60 7.94
N GLU A 55 5.99 -3.77 7.72
CA GLU A 55 5.80 -4.94 8.59
C GLU A 55 6.23 -4.67 10.05
N ASN A 56 7.22 -3.81 10.25
CA ASN A 56 7.68 -3.36 11.57
C ASN A 56 6.81 -2.25 12.19
N GLY A 57 5.64 -1.95 11.60
CA GLY A 57 4.70 -0.94 12.07
C GLY A 57 5.01 0.51 11.67
N ARG A 58 6.18 0.78 11.09
CA ARG A 58 6.57 2.14 10.66
C ARG A 58 5.82 2.59 9.40
N TRP A 59 5.72 3.89 9.21
CA TRP A 59 5.13 4.50 8.03
C TRP A 59 6.18 4.81 6.95
N GLY A 60 5.92 4.38 5.72
CA GLY A 60 6.75 4.69 4.56
C GLY A 60 6.71 6.19 4.22
N GLY A 61 7.88 6.82 4.08
CA GLY A 61 7.97 8.25 3.76
C GLY A 61 7.84 9.20 4.96
N LEU A 62 7.70 8.66 6.19
CA LEU A 62 7.84 9.44 7.43
C LEU A 62 9.17 9.12 8.13
N ALA A 63 9.63 10.04 8.98
CA ALA A 63 10.80 9.81 9.81
C ALA A 63 10.55 8.69 10.83
N THR A 64 11.62 8.11 11.37
CA THR A 64 11.51 7.05 12.39
C THR A 64 10.73 7.55 13.61
N GLY A 65 9.67 6.83 14.00
CA GLY A 65 8.82 7.19 15.13
C GLY A 65 7.74 8.24 14.83
N GLU A 66 7.68 8.77 13.61
CA GLU A 66 6.59 9.66 13.20
C GLU A 66 5.41 8.87 12.64
N GLU A 67 4.21 9.37 12.94
CA GLU A 67 2.93 8.82 12.48
C GLU A 67 2.09 9.93 11.83
N PRO A 68 1.21 9.57 10.88
CA PRO A 68 0.24 10.51 10.34
C PRO A 68 -0.85 10.87 11.37
N ILE A 69 -1.56 11.97 11.14
CA ILE A 69 -2.70 12.39 11.98
C ILE A 69 -4.04 11.79 11.52
N ALA A 70 -4.11 11.38 10.25
CA ALA A 70 -5.26 10.69 9.68
C ALA A 70 -4.83 9.90 8.43
N TRP A 71 -5.64 8.92 8.05
CA TRP A 71 -5.47 8.15 6.83
C TRP A 71 -6.80 7.97 6.09
N MET A 72 -6.74 7.64 4.80
CA MET A 72 -7.89 7.22 4.01
C MET A 72 -7.48 6.19 2.94
N PRO A 73 -8.40 5.35 2.44
CA PRO A 73 -8.10 4.38 1.39
C PRO A 73 -7.44 5.00 0.17
N TYR A 74 -6.46 4.31 -0.43
CA TYR A 74 -5.82 4.75 -1.66
C TYR A 74 -6.65 4.36 -2.88
N GLU A 75 -7.42 5.31 -3.40
CA GLU A 75 -8.18 5.13 -4.64
C GLU A 75 -7.35 5.57 -5.85
N VAL A 76 -7.08 4.64 -6.76
CA VAL A 76 -6.49 4.94 -8.07
C VAL A 76 -7.63 5.06 -9.08
N PRO A 77 -7.80 6.21 -9.76
CA PRO A 77 -8.80 6.32 -10.80
C PRO A 77 -8.47 5.36 -11.94
N VAL A 78 -9.47 4.58 -12.35
CA VAL A 78 -9.38 3.71 -13.52
C VAL A 78 -9.56 4.58 -14.77
N HIS A 79 -8.66 4.46 -15.74
CA HIS A 79 -8.80 5.20 -17.00
C HIS A 79 -10.09 4.73 -17.71
N PRO A 80 -10.95 5.64 -18.22
CA PRO A 80 -12.24 5.26 -18.82
C PRO A 80 -12.13 4.19 -19.93
N ASN A 81 -11.02 4.16 -20.66
CA ASN A 81 -10.81 3.21 -21.77
C ASN A 81 -10.14 1.88 -21.36
N SER A 82 -9.86 1.65 -20.07
CA SER A 82 -9.18 0.41 -19.61
C SER A 82 -10.11 -0.78 -19.36
N LEU A 83 -11.41 -0.64 -19.62
CA LEU A 83 -12.42 -1.71 -19.45
C LEU A 83 -12.76 -2.45 -20.76
N GLN A 84 -12.02 -2.25 -21.84
CA GLN A 84 -12.17 -3.03 -23.08
C GLN A 84 -10.90 -3.85 -23.32
N GLU A 85 -10.84 -5.07 -22.78
CA GLU A 85 -10.08 -6.21 -23.32
C GLU A 85 -10.24 -7.39 -22.37
N ASP A 86 -11.21 -8.27 -22.69
CA ASP A 86 -11.19 -9.73 -22.44
C ASP A 86 -12.50 -10.34 -22.98
N ALA A 87 -12.83 -10.03 -24.24
CA ALA A 87 -13.87 -10.70 -25.01
C ALA A 87 -13.34 -10.91 -26.44
N ALA A 88 -12.44 -11.89 -26.59
CA ALA A 88 -12.02 -12.44 -27.87
C ALA A 88 -12.04 -13.98 -27.79
#